data_AF-A0A950ETQ7-F1
#
_entry.id   AF-A0A950ETQ7-F1
#
_cell.length_a   1.000
_cell.length_b   1.000
_cell.length_c   1.000
_cell.angle_alpha   90.00
_cell.angle_beta   90.00
_cell.angle_gamma   90.00
#
_symmetry.space_group_name_H-M   'P 1'
#
loop_
_entity.id
_entity.type
_entity.pdbx_description
1 polymer ?
#
loop_
_entity_poly.entity_id
_entity_poly.type
_entity_poly.pdbx_seq_one_letter_code
_entity_poly.pdbx_strand_id
1 'polypeptide(L)'
;MKRGFGFLAAAMLALVGAAPPDQNQVVAPVRTIKGSSTGLAWPSGIAVDRSGAVYVSNDGDLAGTRDAVTIYGPAANGDAAPARTISGDLTGLTRPNGLAVDANGLIYVASVGVTGNGATETGQDR
;
A
#
# COMPACT_ATOMS: atom_id res chain seq x y z
N MET A 1 -54.59 -22.73 -16.95
CA MET A 1 -53.55 -21.72 -17.23
C MET A 1 -52.19 -22.30 -16.86
N LYS A 2 -51.25 -22.24 -17.82
CA LYS A 2 -49.77 -22.39 -17.76
C LYS A 2 -49.12 -23.66 -17.17
N ARG A 3 -48.23 -24.25 -17.99
CA ARG A 3 -47.40 -25.46 -17.80
C ARG A 3 -46.15 -25.13 -16.96
N GLY A 4 -45.58 -26.14 -16.29
CA GLY A 4 -44.24 -26.07 -15.69
C GLY A 4 -43.52 -27.42 -15.76
N PHE A 5 -42.49 -27.48 -16.60
CA PHE A 5 -41.56 -28.59 -16.81
C PHE A 5 -40.60 -28.74 -15.62
N GLY A 6 -40.18 -29.97 -15.31
CA GLY A 6 -39.20 -30.25 -14.26
C GLY A 6 -37.75 -30.02 -14.66
N PHE A 7 -36.86 -30.14 -13.67
CA PHE A 7 -35.53 -30.74 -13.80
C PHE A 7 -35.19 -31.41 -12.46
N LEU A 8 -34.73 -32.67 -12.51
CA LEU A 8 -34.00 -33.27 -11.41
C LEU A 8 -32.69 -32.51 -11.23
N ALA A 9 -32.31 -32.22 -9.99
CA ALA A 9 -30.91 -32.11 -9.60
C ALA A 9 -30.68 -33.10 -8.46
N ALA A 10 -29.88 -34.12 -8.77
CA ALA A 10 -29.53 -35.21 -7.88
C ALA A 10 -28.79 -34.69 -6.64
N ALA A 11 -29.17 -35.20 -5.48
CA ALA A 11 -28.29 -35.22 -4.33
C ALA A 11 -27.20 -36.25 -4.61
N MET A 12 -25.93 -35.83 -4.64
CA MET A 12 -24.81 -36.76 -4.59
C MET A 12 -23.90 -36.38 -3.44
N LEU A 13 -23.90 -37.28 -2.45
CA LEU A 13 -22.95 -37.39 -1.36
C LEU A 13 -21.53 -37.54 -1.94
N ALA A 14 -20.58 -36.68 -1.52
CA ALA A 14 -19.17 -36.90 -1.75
C ALA A 14 -18.44 -37.05 -0.42
N LEU A 15 -17.85 -38.23 -0.28
CA LEU A 15 -17.05 -38.77 0.81
C LEU A 15 -15.77 -37.95 1.03
N VAL A 16 -15.23 -38.00 2.26
CA VAL A 16 -13.88 -37.53 2.60
C VAL A 16 -12.87 -37.99 1.56
N GLY A 17 -12.25 -37.02 0.89
CA GLY A 17 -11.22 -37.17 -0.12
C GLY A 17 -10.84 -35.78 -0.64
N ALA A 18 -10.55 -34.85 0.27
CA ALA A 18 -10.06 -33.53 -0.09
C ALA A 18 -8.67 -33.70 -0.72
N ALA A 19 -8.61 -33.67 -2.05
CA ALA A 19 -7.37 -33.44 -2.75
C ALA A 19 -6.74 -32.15 -2.18
N PRO A 20 -5.42 -32.12 -1.91
CA PRO A 20 -4.77 -30.91 -1.45
C PRO A 20 -5.02 -29.78 -2.46
N PRO A 21 -5.16 -28.52 -2.02
CA PRO A 21 -5.26 -27.41 -2.94
C PRO A 21 -4.06 -27.47 -3.89
N ASP A 22 -4.34 -27.42 -5.20
CA ASP A 22 -3.35 -27.30 -6.25
C ASP A 22 -2.44 -26.10 -5.91
N GLN A 23 -1.22 -26.40 -5.46
CA GLN A 23 -0.25 -25.42 -5.00
C GLN A 23 0.34 -24.57 -6.15
N ASN A 24 -0.12 -24.80 -7.39
CA ASN A 24 0.32 -24.10 -8.59
C ASN A 24 -0.68 -23.09 -9.15
N GLN A 25 -1.78 -22.75 -8.43
CA GLN A 25 -2.63 -21.65 -8.88
C GLN A 25 -1.93 -20.30 -8.73
N VAL A 26 -1.55 -19.72 -9.88
CA VAL A 26 -1.16 -18.31 -9.98
C VAL A 26 -2.41 -17.46 -9.76
N VAL A 27 -2.65 -17.05 -8.51
CA VAL A 27 -3.74 -16.13 -8.17
C VAL A 27 -3.31 -14.72 -8.59
N ALA A 28 -4.02 -14.14 -9.56
CA ALA A 28 -3.77 -12.77 -9.98
C ALA A 28 -4.03 -11.78 -8.83
N PRO A 29 -3.28 -10.65 -8.75
CA PRO A 29 -3.56 -9.63 -7.76
C PRO A 29 -5.00 -9.12 -7.89
N VAL A 30 -5.70 -9.00 -6.75
CA VAL A 30 -7.07 -8.44 -6.72
C VAL A 30 -7.11 -6.97 -7.15
N ARG A 31 -6.01 -6.24 -6.94
CA ARG A 31 -5.78 -4.84 -7.37
C ARG A 31 -4.31 -4.65 -7.67
N THR A 32 -3.99 -3.78 -8.61
CA THR A 32 -2.63 -3.37 -8.96
C THR A 32 -2.59 -1.86 -9.09
N ILE A 33 -1.77 -1.17 -8.30
CA ILE A 33 -1.53 0.27 -8.47
C ILE A 33 -0.20 0.41 -9.22
N LYS A 34 -0.24 0.93 -10.44
CA LYS A 34 0.93 1.14 -11.29
C LYS A 34 0.68 2.19 -12.35
N GLY A 35 1.73 2.87 -12.79
CA GLY A 35 1.67 3.89 -13.84
C GLY A 35 2.22 5.22 -13.37
N SER A 36 2.32 6.18 -14.29
CA SER A 36 2.96 7.48 -14.06
C SER A 36 2.17 8.39 -13.12
N SER A 37 0.86 8.24 -13.06
CA SER A 37 -0.01 9.07 -12.21
C SER A 37 0.01 8.63 -10.75
N THR A 38 0.49 7.41 -10.48
CA THR A 38 0.54 6.86 -9.13
C THR A 38 1.47 7.61 -8.19
N GLY A 39 2.49 8.31 -8.70
CA GLY A 39 3.52 8.92 -7.85
C GLY A 39 4.39 7.90 -7.10
N LEU A 40 4.35 6.62 -7.49
CA LEU A 40 5.26 5.60 -6.96
C LEU A 40 6.67 5.85 -7.49
N ALA A 41 7.62 6.04 -6.57
CA ALA A 41 9.02 6.27 -6.87
C ALA A 41 9.86 5.43 -5.90
N TRP A 42 10.47 4.36 -6.43
CA TRP A 42 11.16 3.33 -5.65
C TRP A 42 10.43 2.95 -4.34
N PRO A 43 9.22 2.38 -4.45
CA PRO A 43 8.44 2.03 -3.29
C PRO A 43 9.15 0.95 -2.45
N SER A 44 9.29 1.21 -1.16
CA SER A 44 10.13 0.42 -0.25
C SER A 44 9.34 -0.29 0.85
N GLY A 45 8.14 0.22 1.16
CA GLY A 45 7.29 -0.29 2.24
C GLY A 45 5.83 0.05 2.01
N ILE A 46 4.96 -0.76 2.61
CA ILE A 46 3.51 -0.65 2.45
C ILE A 46 2.80 -0.97 3.77
N ALA A 47 1.74 -0.23 4.07
CA ALA A 47 0.77 -0.59 5.08
C ALA A 47 -0.66 -0.35 4.59
N VAL A 48 -1.63 -0.99 5.23
CA VAL A 48 -3.05 -0.84 4.93
C VAL A 48 -3.79 -0.57 6.23
N ASP A 49 -4.62 0.46 6.27
CA ASP A 49 -5.45 0.76 7.44
C ASP A 49 -6.76 -0.05 7.43
N ARG A 50 -7.57 0.09 8.50
CA ARG A 50 -8.85 -0.62 8.62
C ARG A 50 -9.89 -0.26 7.57
N SER A 51 -9.77 0.92 6.94
CA SER A 51 -10.64 1.32 5.84
C SER A 51 -10.25 0.68 4.51
N GLY A 52 -9.04 0.09 4.45
CA GLY A 52 -8.46 -0.49 3.24
C GLY A 52 -7.61 0.50 2.44
N ALA A 53 -7.36 1.70 2.95
CA ALA A 53 -6.46 2.66 2.30
C ALA A 53 -5.02 2.15 2.37
N VAL A 54 -4.29 2.34 1.27
CA VAL A 54 -2.92 1.83 1.10
C VAL A 54 -1.93 2.97 1.26
N TYR A 55 -0.93 2.79 2.11
CA TYR A 55 0.12 3.76 2.39
C TYR A 55 1.42 3.17 1.87
N VAL A 56 2.18 3.94 1.09
CA VAL A 56 3.43 3.47 0.48
C VAL A 56 4.53 4.46 0.80
N SER A 57 5.65 3.98 1.34
CA SER A 57 6.88 4.76 1.43
C SER A 57 7.63 4.71 0.11
N ASN A 58 8.09 5.87 -0.37
CA ASN A 58 8.77 6.06 -1.63
C ASN A 58 10.15 6.68 -1.36
N ASP A 59 11.23 5.99 -1.75
CA ASP A 59 12.65 6.42 -1.65
C ASP A 59 13.04 7.39 -2.80
N GLY A 60 12.06 8.14 -3.30
CA GLY A 60 12.24 9.01 -4.46
C GLY A 60 12.68 8.25 -5.72
N ASP A 61 13.29 8.96 -6.65
CA ASP A 61 13.97 8.37 -7.80
C ASP A 61 15.18 9.21 -8.25
N LEU A 62 15.99 8.65 -9.17
CA LEU A 62 17.10 9.39 -9.79
C LEU A 62 16.65 10.54 -10.69
N ALA A 63 15.36 10.65 -11.01
CA ALA A 63 14.80 11.72 -11.82
C ALA A 63 14.39 12.94 -10.98
N GLY A 64 14.64 12.92 -9.66
CA GLY A 64 14.41 14.04 -8.76
C GLY A 64 13.06 13.99 -8.03
N THR A 65 12.33 12.87 -8.10
CA THR A 65 11.18 12.65 -7.23
C THR A 65 11.66 12.57 -5.78
N ARG A 66 11.05 13.37 -4.90
CA ARG A 66 11.42 13.45 -3.49
C ARG A 66 10.90 12.26 -2.70
N ASP A 67 11.56 11.97 -1.58
CA ASP A 67 11.06 11.05 -0.57
C ASP A 67 9.65 11.44 -0.10
N ALA A 68 8.77 10.46 -0.05
CA ALA A 68 7.35 10.70 0.24
C ALA A 68 6.65 9.47 0.81
N VAL A 69 5.52 9.72 1.47
CA VAL A 69 4.48 8.70 1.68
C VAL A 69 3.30 9.04 0.79
N THR A 70 2.95 8.13 -0.12
CA THR A 70 1.73 8.23 -0.93
C THR A 70 0.61 7.40 -0.29
N ILE A 71 -0.61 7.94 -0.31
CA ILE A 71 -1.78 7.31 0.29
C ILE A 71 -2.84 7.13 -0.80
N TYR A 72 -3.30 5.91 -1.01
CA TYR A 72 -4.30 5.54 -1.99
C TYR A 72 -5.58 5.08 -1.30
N GLY A 73 -6.73 5.45 -1.87
CA GLY A 73 -8.04 5.04 -1.35
C GLY A 73 -8.27 3.53 -1.44
N PRO A 74 -9.25 2.99 -0.70
CA PRO A 74 -9.53 1.55 -0.63
C PRO A 74 -10.00 0.91 -1.92
N ALA A 75 -10.34 1.70 -2.93
CA ALA A 75 -10.71 1.24 -4.28
C ALA A 75 -9.61 1.51 -5.33
N ALA A 76 -8.44 2.03 -4.94
CA ALA A 76 -7.39 2.38 -5.89
C ALA A 76 -6.90 1.16 -6.68
N ASN A 77 -6.86 1.32 -8.01
CA ASN A 77 -6.46 0.30 -8.98
C ASN A 77 -6.02 0.97 -10.29
N GLY A 78 -5.14 0.33 -11.05
CA GLY A 78 -4.54 0.89 -12.26
C GLY A 78 -3.61 2.07 -11.96
N ASP A 79 -3.64 3.07 -12.83
CA ASP A 79 -2.86 4.31 -12.71
C ASP A 79 -3.55 5.33 -11.79
N ALA A 80 -3.88 4.89 -10.57
CA ALA A 80 -4.60 5.71 -9.60
C ALA A 80 -3.67 6.73 -8.95
N ALA A 81 -4.02 8.01 -9.04
CA ALA A 81 -3.32 9.06 -8.31
C ALA A 81 -3.47 8.89 -6.79
N PRO A 82 -2.47 9.30 -5.98
CA PRO A 82 -2.60 9.33 -4.53
C PRO A 82 -3.75 10.24 -4.11
N ALA A 83 -4.55 9.79 -3.14
CA ALA A 83 -5.51 10.64 -2.45
C ALA A 83 -4.80 11.69 -1.58
N ARG A 84 -3.60 11.36 -1.07
CA ARG A 84 -2.71 12.26 -0.35
C ARG A 84 -1.25 11.91 -0.60
N THR A 85 -0.40 12.92 -0.55
CA THR A 85 1.06 12.77 -0.55
C THR A 85 1.63 13.54 0.63
N ILE A 86 2.44 12.88 1.45
CA ILE A 86 3.16 13.47 2.57
C ILE A 86 4.63 13.56 2.15
N SER A 87 5.12 14.79 1.96
CA SER A 87 6.49 15.06 1.52
C SER A 87 6.92 16.47 1.94
N GLY A 88 8.18 16.81 1.68
CA GLY A 88 8.77 18.11 1.97
C GLY A 88 9.70 18.10 3.18
N ASP A 89 10.48 19.17 3.34
CA ASP A 89 11.61 19.21 4.28
C ASP A 89 11.17 19.06 5.76
N LEU A 90 9.97 19.56 6.08
CA LEU A 90 9.39 19.46 7.42
C LEU A 90 9.05 18.03 7.84
N THR A 91 8.99 17.09 6.88
CA THR A 91 8.73 15.68 7.19
C THR A 91 9.97 14.97 7.75
N GLY A 92 11.18 15.50 7.48
CA GLY A 92 12.44 14.83 7.81
C GLY A 92 12.61 13.46 7.16
N LEU A 93 11.83 13.13 6.12
CA LEU A 93 11.94 11.86 5.42
C LEU A 93 13.26 11.82 4.64
N THR A 94 14.00 10.74 4.84
CA THR A 94 15.18 10.40 4.04
C THR A 94 15.21 8.90 3.85
N ARG A 95 15.10 8.43 2.60
CA ARG A 95 15.08 7.01 2.27
C ARG A 95 14.11 6.19 3.13
N PRO A 96 12.82 6.56 3.18
CA PRO A 96 11.85 5.85 3.98
C PRO A 96 11.76 4.38 3.54
N ASN A 97 11.66 3.47 4.49
CA ASN A 97 11.68 2.02 4.26
C ASN A 97 10.45 1.34 4.85
N GLY A 98 10.33 1.33 6.18
CA GLY A 98 9.21 0.69 6.88
C GLY A 98 8.07 1.68 7.11
N LEU A 99 6.83 1.19 7.06
CA LEU A 99 5.64 1.98 7.37
C LEU A 99 4.67 1.17 8.25
N ALA A 100 4.10 1.80 9.26
CA ALA A 100 2.98 1.27 10.04
C ALA A 100 1.90 2.35 10.23
N VAL A 101 0.64 1.91 10.29
CA VAL A 101 -0.49 2.79 10.59
C VAL A 101 -1.24 2.23 11.79
N ASP A 102 -1.48 3.04 12.81
CA ASP A 102 -2.23 2.59 13.99
C ASP A 102 -3.75 2.70 13.81
N ALA A 103 -4.49 2.26 14.82
CA ALA A 103 -5.95 2.27 14.82
C ALA A 103 -6.58 3.67 14.76
N ASN A 104 -5.82 4.72 15.10
CA ASN A 104 -6.26 6.11 15.06
C ASN A 104 -5.86 6.80 13.74
N GLY A 105 -5.14 6.10 12.86
CA GLY A 105 -4.64 6.64 11.60
C GLY A 105 -3.31 7.38 11.72
N LEU A 106 -2.59 7.24 12.84
CA LEU A 106 -1.23 7.78 12.93
C LEU A 106 -0.27 6.91 12.12
N ILE A 107 0.59 7.58 11.34
CA ILE A 107 1.53 6.95 10.42
C ILE A 107 2.92 7.01 11.05
N TYR A 108 3.56 5.86 11.19
CA TYR A 108 4.93 5.71 11.64
C TYR A 108 5.78 5.30 10.45
N VAL A 109 6.86 6.03 10.18
CA VAL A 109 7.76 5.78 9.04
C VAL A 109 9.17 5.57 9.57
N ALA A 110 9.78 4.44 9.23
CA ALA A 110 11.20 4.21 9.44
C ALA A 110 11.96 4.82 8.26
N SER A 111 12.75 5.85 8.52
CA SER A 111 13.63 6.50 7.55
C SER A 111 15.08 6.44 8.02
N VAL A 112 16.02 6.63 7.10
CA VAL A 112 17.42 6.84 7.45
C VAL A 112 17.50 8.19 8.17
N GLY A 113 17.93 8.19 9.43
CA GLY A 113 18.17 9.44 10.14
C GLY A 113 19.30 10.21 9.46
N VAL A 114 19.03 11.45 9.06
CA VAL A 114 20.11 12.38 8.72
C VAL A 114 20.56 13.08 9.99
N THR A 115 21.81 12.87 10.41
CA THR A 115 22.49 13.82 11.29
C THR A 115 22.85 15.04 10.46
N GLY A 116 21.88 15.93 10.21
CA GLY A 116 22.14 17.04 9.30
C GLY A 116 20.94 17.90 8.94
N ASN A 117 20.28 18.49 9.93
CA ASN A 117 19.88 19.89 9.77
C ASN A 117 20.82 20.68 10.66
N GLY A 118 21.62 21.55 10.07
CA GLY A 118 22.42 22.53 10.79
C GLY A 118 21.52 23.47 11.58
N ALA A 119 21.08 23.05 12.76
CA ALA A 119 21.05 23.95 13.88
C ALA A 119 22.52 24.23 14.23
N THR A 120 23.16 25.12 13.47
CA THR A 120 24.14 25.98 14.11
C THR A 120 23.34 26.80 15.12
N GLU A 121 23.26 26.31 16.36
CA GLU A 121 23.12 27.21 17.49
C GLU A 121 24.38 28.10 17.45
N THR A 122 24.32 29.22 16.73
CA THR A 122 25.18 30.36 17.04
C THR A 122 24.62 31.04 18.29
N GLY A 123 24.53 30.27 19.38
CA GLY A 123 24.45 30.78 20.73
C GLY A 123 25.88 30.85 21.24
N GLN A 124 26.64 31.88 20.85
CA GLN A 124 27.78 32.26 21.66
C GLN A 124 27.24 32.87 22.95
N ASP A 125 27.17 32.01 23.97
CA ASP A 125 27.42 32.40 25.35
C ASP A 125 28.84 32.99 25.43
N ARG A 126 28.91 34.32 25.37
CA ARG A 126 29.79 35.21 26.14
C ARG A 126 29.20 36.61 26.21
#